data_AF-A0A520PJD8-F1
#
_entry.id   AF-A0A520PJD8-F1
#
_cell.length_a   1.000
_cell.length_b   1.000
_cell.length_c   1.000
_cell.angle_alpha   90.00
_cell.angle_beta   90.00
_cell.angle_gamma   90.00
#
_symmetry.space_group_name_H-M   'P 1'
#
loop_
_entity.id
_entity.type
_entity.pdbx_description
1 polymer ?
#
loop_
_entity_poly.entity_id
_entity_poly.type
_entity_poly.pdbx_seq_one_letter_code
_entity_poly.pdbx_strand_id
1 'polypeptide(L)'
;MNKTSSWYNFQQNFLELPEVGFSLDTSLMDVPDVPPNSEEKLFQSAFQQMQDLEDGGIANPDENRMVGHYWLRNPELAPSTEIQNLISSTI
;
A
#
# COMPACT_ATOMS: atom_id res chain seq x y z
N MET A 1 -13.44 -18.54 27.67
CA MET A 1 -12.28 -17.85 27.09
C MET A 1 -11.27 -18.90 26.70
N ASN A 2 -11.22 -19.28 25.42
CA ASN A 2 -10.13 -20.14 24.95
C ASN A 2 -8.85 -19.31 25.04
N LYS A 3 -7.95 -19.69 25.94
CA LYS A 3 -6.59 -19.16 25.99
C LYS A 3 -5.86 -19.72 24.77
N THR A 4 -6.03 -19.07 23.62
CA THR A 4 -5.13 -19.30 22.50
C THR A 4 -3.73 -18.96 23.00
N SER A 5 -2.78 -19.89 22.89
CA SER A 5 -1.41 -19.66 23.38
C SER A 5 -0.86 -18.40 22.73
N SER A 6 -0.12 -17.56 23.48
CA SER A 6 0.54 -16.36 22.93
C SER A 6 1.42 -16.71 21.73
N TRP A 7 2.02 -17.90 21.76
CA TRP A 7 2.77 -18.45 20.64
C TRP A 7 1.91 -18.70 19.39
N TYR A 8 0.71 -19.25 19.55
CA TYR A 8 -0.19 -19.49 18.42
C TYR A 8 -0.66 -18.17 17.81
N ASN A 9 -1.00 -17.17 18.64
CA ASN A 9 -1.40 -15.85 18.15
C ASN A 9 -0.28 -15.17 17.36
N PHE A 10 0.98 -15.28 17.84
CA PHE A 10 2.15 -14.84 17.10
C PHE A 10 2.23 -15.52 15.72
N GLN A 11 2.13 -16.85 15.66
CA GLN A 11 2.22 -17.58 14.40
C GLN A 11 1.16 -17.18 13.36
N GLN A 12 -0.03 -16.74 13.80
CA GLN A 12 -1.09 -16.30 12.88
C GLN A 12 -0.93 -14.84 12.43
N ASN A 13 -0.24 -13.99 13.19
CA ASN A 13 -0.19 -12.55 13.01
C ASN A 13 1.23 -12.01 12.68
N PHE A 14 2.17 -12.92 12.44
CA PHE A 14 3.52 -12.57 12.02
C PHE A 14 3.64 -12.67 10.50
N LEU A 15 3.94 -11.54 9.86
CA LEU A 15 4.25 -11.45 8.44
C LEU A 15 5.76 -11.26 8.28
N GLU A 16 6.40 -12.16 7.54
CA GLU A 16 7.78 -12.01 7.09
C GLU A 16 7.79 -11.73 5.58
N LEU A 17 8.56 -10.71 5.18
CA LEU A 17 8.83 -10.35 3.78
C LEU A 17 10.35 -10.40 3.56
N PRO A 18 10.95 -11.59 3.38
CA PRO A 18 12.40 -11.76 3.27
C PRO A 18 13.01 -11.00 2.09
N GLU A 19 12.26 -10.85 0.99
CA GLU A 19 12.68 -10.16 -0.23
C GLU A 19 13.05 -8.69 0.00
N VAL A 20 12.46 -8.07 1.01
CA VAL A 20 12.75 -6.69 1.43
C VAL A 20 13.40 -6.62 2.82
N GLY A 21 13.73 -7.76 3.42
CA GLY A 21 14.33 -7.84 4.76
C GLY A 21 13.44 -7.24 5.85
N PHE A 22 12.12 -7.40 5.73
CA PHE A 22 11.13 -6.77 6.60
C PHE A 22 10.28 -7.84 7.31
N SER A 23 9.83 -7.53 8.53
CA SER A 23 8.82 -8.31 9.23
C SER A 23 7.89 -7.40 10.03
N LEU A 24 6.64 -7.88 10.20
CA LEU A 24 5.59 -7.20 10.94
C LEU A 24 4.88 -8.19 11.86
N ASP A 25 4.84 -7.88 13.15
CA ASP A 25 4.13 -8.65 14.16
C ASP A 25 2.94 -7.83 14.71
N THR A 26 1.72 -8.26 14.43
CA THR A 26 0.50 -7.62 14.95
C THR A 26 -0.14 -8.40 16.11
N SER A 27 0.51 -9.46 16.61
CA SER A 27 -0.07 -10.40 17.58
C SER A 27 -0.45 -9.79 18.94
N LEU A 28 0.11 -8.61 19.25
CA LEU A 28 -0.15 -7.85 20.48
C LEU A 28 -0.94 -6.55 20.23
N MET A 29 -1.44 -6.32 19.01
CA MET A 29 -2.12 -5.09 18.62
C MET A 29 -3.66 -5.13 18.74
N ASP A 30 -4.21 -6.21 19.31
CA ASP A 30 -5.66 -6.44 19.48
C ASP A 30 -6.46 -6.22 18.17
N VAL A 31 -5.85 -6.65 17.05
CA VAL A 31 -6.44 -6.55 15.72
C VAL A 31 -7.44 -7.68 15.53
N PRO A 32 -8.65 -7.41 15.01
CA PRO A 32 -9.62 -8.47 14.76
C PRO A 32 -9.20 -9.33 13.57
N ASP A 33 -9.43 -10.65 13.66
CA ASP A 33 -9.17 -11.60 12.56
C ASP A 33 -9.96 -11.28 11.28
N VAL A 34 -11.11 -10.62 11.43
CA VAL A 34 -11.96 -10.16 10.33
C VAL A 34 -12.26 -8.67 10.53
N PRO A 35 -11.97 -7.82 9.55
CA PRO A 35 -12.27 -6.40 9.66
C PRO A 35 -13.79 -6.18 9.75
N PRO A 36 -14.26 -5.23 10.57
CA PRO A 36 -15.64 -4.79 10.57
C PRO A 36 -16.10 -4.37 9.15
N ASN A 37 -17.36 -4.63 8.80
CA ASN A 37 -17.92 -4.26 7.48
C ASN A 37 -17.77 -2.77 7.14
N SER A 38 -17.73 -1.88 8.15
CA SER A 38 -17.47 -0.46 7.95
C SER A 38 -16.05 -0.18 7.48
N GLU A 39 -15.08 -0.94 7.96
CA GLU A 39 -13.67 -0.83 7.57
C GLU A 39 -13.42 -1.45 6.20
N GLU A 40 -14.09 -2.55 5.86
CA GLU A 40 -13.96 -3.18 4.55
C GLU A 40 -14.23 -2.20 3.39
N LYS A 41 -15.30 -1.38 3.51
CA LYS A 41 -15.60 -0.34 2.52
C LYS A 41 -14.52 0.74 2.43
N LEU A 42 -13.91 1.10 3.56
CA LEU A 42 -12.82 2.07 3.58
C LEU A 42 -11.58 1.50 2.90
N PHE A 43 -11.25 0.23 3.13
CA PHE A 43 -10.15 -0.44 2.44
C PHE A 43 -10.39 -0.53 0.93
N GLN A 44 -11.60 -0.93 0.50
CA GLN A 44 -11.95 -0.94 -0.93
C GLN A 44 -11.78 0.44 -1.57
N SER A 45 -12.23 1.49 -0.89
CA SER A 45 -12.06 2.88 -1.36
C SER A 45 -10.59 3.30 -1.39
N ALA A 46 -9.78 2.91 -0.41
CA ALA A 46 -8.35 3.19 -0.38
C ALA A 46 -7.62 2.48 -1.54
N PHE A 47 -7.95 1.22 -1.81
CA PHE A 47 -7.34 0.47 -2.91
C PHE A 47 -7.73 1.04 -4.29
N GLN A 48 -8.97 1.51 -4.45
CA GLN A 48 -9.36 2.21 -5.69
C GLN A 48 -8.58 3.51 -5.85
N GLN A 49 -8.46 4.32 -4.79
CA GLN A 49 -7.69 5.56 -4.83
C GLN A 49 -6.20 5.32 -5.11
N MET A 50 -5.63 4.21 -4.63
CA MET A 50 -4.27 3.81 -4.98
C MET A 50 -4.12 3.49 -6.47
N GLN A 51 -5.07 2.75 -7.05
CA GLN A 51 -5.05 2.46 -8.50
C GLN A 51 -5.21 3.76 -9.31
N ASP A 52 -6.17 4.60 -8.96
CA ASP A 52 -6.38 5.89 -9.62
C ASP A 52 -5.14 6.77 -9.53
N LEU A 53 -4.45 6.77 -8.39
CA LEU A 53 -3.18 7.49 -8.18
C LEU A 53 -2.09 6.94 -9.12
N GLU A 54 -1.90 5.62 -9.14
CA GLU A 54 -0.89 4.91 -9.95
C GLU A 54 -1.11 5.11 -11.46
N ASP A 55 -2.36 5.14 -11.90
CA ASP A 55 -2.76 5.39 -13.29
C ASP A 55 -2.65 6.87 -13.72
N GLY A 56 -2.15 7.75 -12.85
CA GLY A 56 -1.97 9.17 -13.15
C GLY A 56 -3.22 10.02 -12.93
N GLY A 57 -4.08 9.63 -11.99
CA GLY A 57 -5.19 10.46 -11.53
C GLY A 57 -4.72 11.75 -10.83
N ILE A 58 -5.60 12.75 -10.82
CA ILE A 58 -5.35 14.01 -10.11
C ILE A 58 -5.56 13.77 -8.61
N ALA A 59 -4.46 13.48 -7.91
CA ALA A 59 -4.46 13.29 -6.47
C ALA A 59 -4.24 14.58 -5.68
N ASN A 60 -3.65 15.62 -6.30
CA ASN A 60 -3.56 16.96 -5.73
C ASN A 60 -4.57 17.88 -6.45
N PRO A 61 -5.82 17.99 -5.97
CA PRO A 61 -6.85 18.80 -6.60
C PRO A 61 -6.59 20.30 -6.47
N ASP A 62 -5.92 20.76 -5.41
CA ASP A 62 -5.63 22.18 -5.18
C ASP A 62 -4.72 22.75 -6.26
N GLU A 63 -3.74 21.97 -6.71
CA GLU A 63 -2.83 22.33 -7.80
C GLU A 63 -3.23 21.75 -9.17
N ASN A 64 -4.28 20.93 -9.22
CA ASN A 64 -4.68 20.13 -10.38
C ASN A 64 -3.52 19.29 -10.96
N ARG A 65 -2.85 18.52 -10.10
CA ARG A 65 -1.65 17.75 -10.45
C ARG A 65 -1.75 16.27 -10.05
N MET A 66 -1.07 15.45 -10.85
CA MET A 66 -0.74 14.06 -10.51
C MET A 66 0.35 14.01 -9.43
N VAL A 67 0.40 12.91 -8.68
CA VAL A 67 1.44 12.67 -7.66
C VAL A 67 2.12 11.33 -7.94
N GLY A 68 3.32 11.40 -8.52
CA GLY A 68 4.01 10.23 -9.09
C GLY A 68 5.46 10.05 -8.67
N HIS A 69 5.79 10.33 -7.41
CA HIS A 69 7.17 10.22 -6.91
C HIS A 69 7.75 8.80 -7.03
N TYR A 70 6.90 7.76 -7.09
CA TYR A 70 7.30 6.38 -7.34
C TYR A 70 7.76 6.13 -8.78
N TRP A 71 7.32 6.94 -9.76
CA TRP A 71 7.85 6.89 -11.13
C TRP A 71 9.34 7.25 -11.17
N LEU A 72 9.84 8.06 -10.22
CA LEU A 72 11.27 8.37 -10.11
C LEU A 72 12.11 7.16 -9.71
N ARG A 73 11.50 6.14 -9.10
CA ARG A 73 12.16 4.86 -8.76
C ARG A 73 11.99 3.81 -9.85
N ASN A 74 10.86 3.85 -10.56
CA ASN A 74 10.61 3.00 -11.71
C ASN A 74 9.85 3.78 -12.80
N PRO A 75 10.56 4.37 -13.77
CA PRO A 75 9.95 5.21 -14.81
C PRO A 75 8.94 4.48 -15.70
N GLU A 76 9.02 3.15 -15.81
CA GLU A 76 8.09 2.34 -16.61
C GLU A 76 6.65 2.36 -16.07
N LEU A 77 6.47 2.77 -14.81
CA LEU A 77 5.15 2.94 -14.19
C LEU A 77 4.52 4.32 -14.47
N ALA A 78 5.21 5.20 -15.18
CA ALA A 78 4.64 6.52 -15.49
C ALA A 78 3.42 6.40 -16.43
N PRO A 79 2.37 7.22 -16.23
CA PRO A 79 1.10 7.10 -16.94
C PRO A 79 1.16 7.53 -18.41
N SER A 80 2.29 8.08 -18.85
CA SER A 80 2.53 8.41 -20.25
C SER A 80 4.00 8.24 -20.62
N THR A 81 4.24 7.90 -21.90
CA THR A 81 5.58 7.79 -22.46
C THR A 81 6.36 9.10 -22.37
N GLU A 82 5.69 10.25 -22.40
CA GLU A 82 6.32 11.56 -22.23
C GLU A 82 6.92 11.71 -20.82
N ILE A 83 6.15 11.38 -19.78
CA ILE A 83 6.62 11.46 -18.39
C ILE A 83 7.71 10.43 -18.15
N GLN A 84 7.54 9.20 -18.64
CA GLN A 84 8.57 8.16 -18.58
C GLN A 84 9.89 8.66 -19.17
N ASN A 85 9.87 9.20 -20.40
CA ASN A 85 11.07 9.68 -21.09
C ASN A 85 11.71 10.87 -20.36
N LEU A 86 10.89 11.78 -19.82
CA LEU A 86 11.39 12.92 -19.05
C LEU A 86 12.14 12.45 -17.80
N ILE A 87 11.58 11.51 -17.06
CA ILE A 87 12.20 10.95 -15.86
C ILE A 87 13.50 10.23 -16.23
N SER A 88 13.45 9.30 -17.19
CA SER A 88 14.59 8.48 -17.63
C SER A 88 15.74 9.28 -18.26
N SER A 89 15.47 10.48 -18.77
CA SER A 89 16.52 11.35 -19.32
C SER A 89 17.11 12.32 -18.30
N THR A 90 16.47 12.47 -17.15
CA THR A 90 16.89 13.43 -16.10
C THR A 90 17.66 12.75 -14.97
N ILE A 91 17.31 11.51 -14.63
CA ILE A 91 17.88 10.72 -13.53
C ILE A 91 18.82 9.66 -14.09
#